data_AF-A0A645EX22-F1
#
_entry.id   AF-A0A645EX22-F1
#
_cell.length_a   1.000
_cell.length_b   1.000
_cell.length_c   1.000
_cell.angle_alpha   90.00
_cell.angle_beta   90.00
_cell.angle_gamma   90.00
#
_symmetry.space_group_name_H-M   'P 1'
#
loop_
_entity.id
_entity.type
_entity.pdbx_description
1 polymer ?
#
loop_
_entity_poly.entity_id
_entity_poly.type
_entity_poly.pdbx_seq_one_letter_code
_entity_poly.pdbx_strand_id
1 'polypeptide(L)'
;MLKNKSTLTPDAPQGEVYNYLNIWVGNSGYATSNNIENATVCFKVEKSWIKDKNIDQSSIILNRYSDKKWAELPTTLLREDDRYLYFMSETPGFSPFAITAKRILIEELPDTENPEHNGNKESEIEKESETNESSSASQKEKLSMPGFEIIYCIFGLFGMFLYKRNKTE
;
A
#
# COMPACT_ATOMS: atom_id res chain seq x y z
N MET A 1 1.94 5.29 -0.59
CA MET A 1 1.63 5.32 0.86
C MET A 1 2.86 5.76 1.64
N LEU A 2 2.69 6.19 2.89
CA LEU A 2 3.80 6.70 3.69
C LEU A 2 4.66 5.55 4.23
N LYS A 3 5.96 5.78 4.39
CA LYS A 3 6.85 4.80 5.06
C LYS A 3 6.54 4.68 6.55
N ASN A 4 6.10 5.77 7.17
CA ASN A 4 5.77 5.91 8.59
C ASN A 4 4.56 6.84 8.76
N LYS A 5 4.00 6.93 9.98
CA LYS A 5 2.94 7.91 10.29
C LYS A 5 3.43 9.35 10.18
N SER A 6 2.49 10.27 9.97
CA SER A 6 2.79 11.71 9.92
C SER A 6 3.17 12.24 11.29
N THR A 7 4.05 13.26 11.35
CA THR A 7 4.28 14.04 12.58
C THR A 7 3.03 14.76 13.07
N LEU A 8 2.03 14.94 12.20
CA LEU A 8 0.73 15.50 12.54
C LEU A 8 -0.19 14.52 13.29
N THR A 9 0.16 13.23 13.33
CA THR A 9 -0.59 12.17 14.00
C THR A 9 0.29 11.51 15.07
N PRO A 10 0.45 12.15 16.25
CA PRO A 10 1.33 11.66 17.31
C PRO A 10 0.90 10.29 17.84
N ASP A 11 -0.41 10.02 17.87
CA ASP A 11 -0.97 8.76 18.33
C ASP A 11 -1.27 7.82 17.15
N ALA A 12 -1.17 6.51 17.38
CA ALA A 12 -1.58 5.51 16.40
C ALA A 12 -3.07 5.19 16.54
N PRO A 13 -3.78 4.82 15.46
CA PRO A 13 -5.12 4.26 15.56
C PRO A 13 -5.08 2.89 16.25
N GLN A 14 -6.23 2.42 16.71
CA GLN A 14 -6.35 1.07 17.26
C GLN A 14 -6.26 0.00 16.15
N GLY A 15 -5.69 -1.15 16.50
CA GLY A 15 -5.58 -2.31 15.62
C GLY A 15 -4.21 -2.44 14.93
N GLU A 16 -4.07 -3.48 14.11
CA GLU A 16 -2.90 -3.66 13.27
C GLU A 16 -2.97 -2.67 12.10
N VAL A 17 -1.93 -1.85 11.94
CA VAL A 17 -1.86 -0.88 10.85
C VAL A 17 -1.26 -1.53 9.61
N TYR A 18 -2.01 -1.53 8.51
CA TYR A 18 -1.49 -1.90 7.20
C TYR A 18 -0.66 -0.76 6.62
N ASN A 19 -1.21 0.46 6.63
CA ASN A 19 -0.51 1.61 6.09
C ASN A 19 -1.08 2.97 6.53
N TYR A 20 -0.25 3.99 6.46
CA TYR A 20 -0.63 5.39 6.62
C TYR A 20 -0.63 6.12 5.27
N LEU A 21 -1.58 7.03 5.07
CA LEU A 21 -1.62 7.92 3.92
C LEU A 21 -2.13 9.30 4.31
N ASN A 22 -1.70 10.34 3.59
CA ASN A 22 -2.24 11.68 3.75
C ASN A 22 -2.85 12.12 2.42
N ILE A 23 -4.09 12.60 2.46
CA ILE A 23 -4.74 13.21 1.31
C ILE A 23 -5.05 14.65 1.69
N TRP A 24 -4.62 15.60 0.86
CA TRP A 24 -4.87 17.02 1.05
C TRP A 24 -5.51 17.58 -0.20
N VAL A 25 -6.59 18.32 -0.03
CA VAL A 25 -7.30 18.98 -1.13
C VAL A 25 -7.45 20.45 -0.77
N GLY A 26 -7.22 21.34 -1.75
CA GLY A 26 -7.53 22.77 -1.60
C GLY A 26 -6.36 23.71 -1.33
N ASN A 27 -5.33 23.72 -2.17
CA ASN A 27 -4.31 24.78 -2.10
C ASN A 27 -4.68 26.06 -2.89
N SER A 28 -5.85 26.11 -3.53
CA SER A 28 -6.19 27.16 -4.52
C SER A 28 -7.66 27.63 -4.50
N GLY A 29 -8.30 27.72 -3.34
CA GLY A 29 -9.58 28.44 -3.17
C GLY A 29 -10.85 27.84 -3.83
N TYR A 30 -10.73 26.86 -4.72
CA TYR A 30 -11.87 26.26 -5.42
C TYR A 30 -12.45 25.02 -4.73
N ALA A 31 -11.61 24.24 -4.06
CA ALA A 31 -12.00 23.01 -3.38
C ALA A 31 -11.61 23.12 -1.91
N THR A 32 -12.58 23.06 -1.01
CA THR A 32 -12.39 22.99 0.44
C THR A 32 -13.12 21.76 0.94
N SER A 33 -12.74 21.23 2.11
CA SER A 33 -13.49 20.10 2.69
C SER A 33 -14.99 20.41 2.87
N ASN A 34 -15.38 21.69 2.93
CA ASN A 34 -16.78 22.12 3.08
C ASN A 34 -17.56 22.16 1.77
N ASN A 35 -16.92 22.12 0.60
CA ASN A 35 -17.59 22.21 -0.70
C ASN A 35 -17.45 20.95 -1.57
N ILE A 36 -16.87 19.88 -1.01
CA ILE A 36 -16.79 18.56 -1.63
C ILE A 36 -17.77 17.64 -0.91
N GLU A 37 -18.89 17.36 -1.56
CA GLU A 37 -19.88 16.42 -1.05
C GLU A 37 -19.57 14.99 -1.52
N ASN A 38 -20.00 14.00 -0.74
CA ASN A 38 -19.93 12.57 -1.07
C ASN A 38 -18.51 12.08 -1.41
N ALA A 39 -17.50 12.59 -0.69
CA ALA A 39 -16.13 12.17 -0.90
C ALA A 39 -15.92 10.71 -0.49
N THR A 40 -15.21 9.96 -1.34
CA THR A 40 -14.84 8.56 -1.09
C THR A 40 -13.35 8.34 -1.27
N VAL A 41 -12.81 7.37 -0.55
CA VAL A 41 -11.42 6.92 -0.66
C VAL A 41 -11.43 5.43 -1.00
N CYS A 42 -10.90 5.09 -2.17
CA CYS A 42 -10.69 3.70 -2.57
C CYS A 42 -9.25 3.27 -2.25
N PHE A 43 -9.11 2.11 -1.62
CA PHE A 43 -7.82 1.54 -1.27
C PHE A 43 -7.82 0.03 -1.47
N LYS A 44 -6.63 -0.56 -1.42
CA LYS A 44 -6.46 -2.01 -1.54
C LYS A 44 -5.51 -2.54 -0.47
N VAL A 45 -5.75 -3.76 -0.05
CA VAL A 45 -4.95 -4.48 0.96
C VAL A 45 -4.44 -5.78 0.35
N GLU A 46 -3.18 -6.12 0.59
CA GLU A 46 -2.57 -7.37 0.13
C GLU A 46 -3.11 -8.57 0.89
N LYS A 47 -3.52 -9.62 0.17
CA LYS A 47 -3.97 -10.88 0.77
C LYS A 47 -2.86 -11.57 1.58
N SER A 48 -1.60 -11.40 1.17
CA SER A 48 -0.43 -11.88 1.93
C SER A 48 -0.38 -11.24 3.32
N TRP A 49 -0.52 -9.92 3.42
CA TRP A 49 -0.53 -9.23 4.72
C TRP A 49 -1.65 -9.71 5.63
N ILE A 50 -2.85 -9.95 5.08
CA ILE A 50 -3.99 -10.48 5.84
C ILE A 50 -3.63 -11.85 6.44
N LYS A 51 -3.07 -12.74 5.62
CA LYS A 51 -2.64 -14.08 6.06
C LYS A 51 -1.51 -14.00 7.08
N ASP A 52 -0.46 -13.25 6.78
CA ASP A 52 0.77 -13.17 7.59
C ASP A 52 0.52 -12.56 8.96
N LYS A 53 -0.46 -11.65 9.08
CA LYS A 53 -0.84 -10.99 10.32
C LYS A 53 -2.06 -11.61 11.01
N ASN A 54 -2.59 -12.71 10.45
CA ASN A 54 -3.79 -13.40 10.91
C ASN A 54 -4.96 -12.43 11.13
N ILE A 55 -5.27 -11.63 10.11
CA ILE A 55 -6.25 -10.54 10.17
C ILE A 55 -7.66 -11.05 9.92
N ASP A 56 -8.62 -10.57 10.70
CA ASP A 56 -10.03 -10.68 10.37
C ASP A 56 -10.33 -9.74 9.21
N GLN A 57 -10.52 -10.32 8.02
CA GLN A 57 -10.80 -9.58 6.79
C GLN A 57 -11.98 -8.60 6.93
N SER A 58 -13.01 -8.95 7.71
CA SER A 58 -14.20 -8.12 7.87
C SER A 58 -13.95 -6.86 8.71
N SER A 59 -12.85 -6.86 9.47
CA SER A 59 -12.44 -5.74 10.33
C SER A 59 -11.57 -4.70 9.63
N ILE A 60 -11.25 -4.90 8.34
CA ILE A 60 -10.44 -3.95 7.56
C ILE A 60 -11.22 -2.65 7.37
N ILE A 61 -10.65 -1.55 7.86
CA ILE A 61 -11.30 -0.25 7.88
C ILE A 61 -10.33 0.89 7.59
N LEU A 62 -10.86 1.98 7.03
CA LEU A 62 -10.12 3.24 6.93
C LEU A 62 -10.40 4.12 8.14
N ASN A 63 -9.36 4.64 8.77
CA ASN A 63 -9.45 5.58 9.87
C ASN A 63 -9.06 6.97 9.39
N ARG A 64 -9.79 7.98 9.85
CA ARG A 64 -9.54 9.40 9.61
C ARG A 64 -8.97 10.04 10.87
N TYR A 65 -7.89 10.80 10.73
CA TYR A 65 -7.40 11.65 11.83
C TYR A 65 -7.98 13.06 11.72
N SER A 66 -8.70 13.49 12.75
CA SER A 66 -9.20 14.86 12.87
C SER A 66 -9.42 15.23 14.33
N ASP A 67 -9.34 16.52 14.66
CA ASP A 67 -9.55 17.00 16.04
C ASP A 67 -8.71 16.24 17.08
N LYS A 68 -7.48 15.93 16.68
CA LYS A 68 -6.48 15.17 17.46
C LYS A 68 -6.85 13.72 17.80
N LYS A 69 -7.84 13.12 17.11
CA LYS A 69 -8.30 11.75 17.34
C LYS A 69 -8.45 10.97 16.05
N TRP A 70 -8.33 9.65 16.15
CA TRP A 70 -8.68 8.72 15.09
C TRP A 70 -10.16 8.36 15.17
N ALA A 71 -10.83 8.33 14.03
CA ALA A 71 -12.20 7.86 13.89
C ALA A 71 -12.30 6.87 12.72
N GLU A 72 -12.98 5.75 12.95
CA GLU A 72 -13.29 4.77 11.91
C GLU A 72 -14.26 5.36 10.88
N LEU A 73 -14.07 5.02 9.61
CA LEU A 73 -14.95 5.41 8.52
C LEU A 73 -15.74 4.21 8.00
N PRO A 74 -17.02 4.39 7.61
CA PRO A 74 -17.78 3.37 6.90
C PRO A 74 -16.97 2.85 5.71
N THR A 75 -16.76 1.54 5.66
CA THR A 75 -15.89 0.89 4.68
C THR A 75 -16.59 -0.32 4.09
N THR A 76 -16.54 -0.46 2.78
CA THR A 76 -17.18 -1.55 2.03
C THR A 76 -16.15 -2.25 1.15
N LEU A 77 -16.13 -3.59 1.22
CA LEU A 77 -15.40 -4.41 0.25
C LEU A 77 -16.12 -4.35 -1.10
N LEU A 78 -15.42 -3.90 -2.14
CA LEU A 78 -15.96 -3.76 -3.48
C LEU A 78 -15.74 -5.01 -4.33
N ARG A 79 -14.52 -5.54 -4.30
CA ARG A 79 -14.10 -6.71 -5.08
C ARG A 79 -12.78 -7.28 -4.56
N GLU A 80 -12.38 -8.40 -5.14
CA GLU A 80 -11.07 -9.00 -4.93
C GLU A 80 -10.45 -9.48 -6.24
N ASP A 81 -9.13 -9.63 -6.24
CA ASP A 81 -8.36 -10.39 -7.23
C ASP A 81 -7.40 -11.37 -6.52
N ASP A 82 -6.53 -12.03 -7.26
CA ASP A 82 -5.60 -13.04 -6.72
C ASP A 82 -4.64 -12.48 -5.66
N ARG A 83 -4.39 -11.16 -5.65
CA ARG A 83 -3.40 -10.51 -4.79
C ARG A 83 -3.99 -9.54 -3.79
N TYR A 84 -5.13 -8.93 -4.10
CA TYR A 84 -5.66 -7.79 -3.37
C TYR A 84 -7.15 -7.91 -3.05
N LEU A 85 -7.54 -7.32 -1.92
CA LEU A 85 -8.90 -6.89 -1.63
C LEU A 85 -9.03 -5.39 -1.88
N TYR A 86 -10.12 -4.96 -2.51
CA TYR A 86 -10.38 -3.56 -2.85
C TYR A 86 -11.55 -3.01 -2.05
N PHE A 87 -11.34 -1.90 -1.36
CA PHE A 87 -12.31 -1.28 -0.47
C PHE A 87 -12.62 0.15 -0.90
N MET A 88 -13.77 0.64 -0.45
CA MET A 88 -14.18 2.03 -0.54
C MET A 88 -14.65 2.51 0.83
N SER A 89 -14.23 3.70 1.24
CA SER A 89 -14.74 4.35 2.44
C SER A 89 -15.28 5.72 2.14
N GLU A 90 -16.41 6.05 2.75
CA GLU A 90 -16.97 7.39 2.73
C GLU A 90 -16.21 8.27 3.74
N THR A 91 -15.93 9.52 3.38
CA THR A 91 -15.20 10.43 4.25
C THR A 91 -15.81 11.83 4.27
N PRO A 92 -15.95 12.46 5.45
CA PRO A 92 -16.43 13.85 5.54
C PRO A 92 -15.39 14.87 5.09
N GLY A 93 -14.16 14.44 4.78
CA GLY A 93 -13.13 15.33 4.26
C GLY A 93 -11.75 14.72 4.34
N PHE A 94 -10.81 15.30 3.60
CA PHE A 94 -9.46 14.78 3.46
C PHE A 94 -8.57 15.16 4.66
N SER A 95 -7.73 14.22 5.09
CA SER A 95 -6.86 14.34 6.25
C SER A 95 -5.72 13.31 6.16
N PRO A 96 -4.91 13.14 7.23
CA PRO A 96 -4.20 11.90 7.44
C PRO A 96 -5.20 10.75 7.65
N PHE A 97 -4.89 9.60 7.10
CA PHE A 97 -5.64 8.36 7.19
C PHE A 97 -4.73 7.19 7.54
N ALA A 98 -5.34 6.13 8.07
CA ALA A 98 -4.68 4.85 8.32
C ALA A 98 -5.61 3.69 8.00
N ILE A 99 -5.11 2.69 7.29
CA ILE A 99 -5.82 1.44 7.07
C ILE A 99 -5.47 0.50 8.22
N THR A 100 -6.47 0.05 8.97
CA THR A 100 -6.27 -0.87 10.10
C THR A 100 -7.18 -2.08 10.00
N ALA A 101 -6.83 -3.10 10.77
CA ALA A 101 -7.67 -4.27 10.98
C ALA A 101 -7.38 -4.93 12.33
N LYS A 102 -8.27 -5.82 12.77
CA LYS A 102 -8.12 -6.64 13.98
C LYS A 102 -7.48 -7.97 13.62
N ARG A 103 -6.63 -8.48 14.52
CA ARG A 103 -6.12 -9.86 14.43
C ARG A 103 -7.15 -10.83 14.99
N ILE A 104 -7.28 -11.99 14.37
CA ILE A 104 -8.01 -13.14 14.92
C ILE A 104 -7.17 -13.67 16.08
N LEU A 105 -7.71 -13.59 17.30
CA LEU A 105 -7.12 -14.23 18.46
C LEU A 105 -7.60 -15.69 18.49
N ILE A 106 -6.68 -16.61 18.26
CA ILE A 106 -6.93 -18.03 18.54
C ILE A 106 -6.50 -18.20 20.00
N GLU A 107 -7.47 -18.38 20.90
CA GLU A 107 -7.17 -18.81 22.26
C GLU A 107 -6.63 -20.25 22.15
N GLU A 108 -5.32 -20.41 22.29
CA GLU A 108 -4.72 -21.73 22.47
C GLU A 108 -5.20 -22.28 23.82
N LEU A 109 -6.15 -23.22 23.78
CA LEU A 109 -6.44 -24.06 24.93
C LEU A 109 -5.16 -24.84 25.27
N PRO A 110 -4.74 -24.92 26.54
CA PRO A 110 -3.55 -25.68 26.91
C PRO A 110 -3.79 -27.17 26.62
N ASP A 111 -3.08 -27.69 25.62
CA ASP A 111 -3.01 -29.11 25.32
C ASP A 111 -2.46 -29.86 26.54
N THR A 112 -3.29 -30.72 27.12
CA THR A 112 -2.84 -31.72 28.09
C THR A 112 -2.18 -32.84 27.30
N GLU A 113 -0.84 -32.89 27.34
CA GLU A 113 -0.04 -34.00 26.82
C GLU A 113 -0.50 -35.34 27.41
N ASN A 114 -0.80 -36.32 26.54
CA ASN A 114 -0.63 -37.72 26.86
C ASN A 114 -0.08 -38.45 25.61
N PRO A 115 1.08 -39.11 25.67
CA PRO A 115 1.69 -39.77 24.53
C PRO A 115 1.24 -41.24 24.38
N GLU A 116 1.57 -41.81 23.21
CA GLU A 116 1.50 -43.22 22.79
C GLU A 116 0.15 -43.66 22.16
N HIS A 117 0.05 -44.36 21.03
CA HIS A 117 0.98 -45.23 20.30
C HIS A 117 0.51 -45.44 18.84
N ASN A 118 1.43 -45.19 17.90
CA ASN A 118 1.81 -45.96 16.71
C ASN A 118 0.79 -46.84 15.92
N GLY A 119 0.84 -46.75 14.59
CA GLY A 119 0.09 -47.64 13.70
C GLY A 119 0.22 -47.33 12.20
N ASN A 120 1.41 -47.54 11.65
CA ASN A 120 1.81 -47.45 10.24
C ASN A 120 0.83 -48.13 9.26
N LYS A 121 0.61 -47.54 8.08
CA LYS A 121 0.58 -48.30 6.81
C LYS A 121 0.84 -47.43 5.59
N GLU A 122 1.83 -47.90 4.85
CA GLU A 122 2.44 -47.38 3.64
C GLU A 122 1.80 -47.99 2.39
N SER A 123 1.77 -47.20 1.30
CA SER A 123 1.81 -47.57 -0.13
C SER A 123 0.87 -46.68 -0.93
N GLU A 124 1.41 -45.82 -1.79
CA GLU A 124 1.42 -46.09 -3.24
C GLU A 124 2.39 -45.11 -3.95
N ILE A 125 3.52 -45.66 -4.37
CA ILE A 125 4.40 -45.18 -5.45
C ILE A 125 3.72 -45.68 -6.73
N GLU A 126 3.44 -44.94 -7.80
CA GLU A 126 4.34 -44.31 -8.77
C GLU A 126 3.46 -43.73 -9.90
N LYS A 127 3.72 -42.50 -10.38
CA LYS A 127 3.97 -42.30 -11.82
C LYS A 127 4.50 -40.91 -12.14
N GLU A 128 5.74 -40.94 -12.60
CA GLU A 128 6.54 -39.92 -13.22
C GLU A 128 6.01 -39.53 -14.62
N SER A 129 6.15 -38.25 -14.95
CA SER A 129 6.39 -37.79 -16.32
C SER A 129 7.28 -36.56 -16.24
N GLU A 130 8.54 -36.73 -16.62
CA GLU A 130 9.53 -35.68 -16.82
C GLU A 130 9.35 -34.94 -18.17
N THR A 131 10.15 -33.88 -18.29
CA THR A 131 10.78 -33.35 -19.52
C THR A 131 9.95 -32.31 -20.29
N ASN A 132 10.20 -31.01 -20.20
CA ASN A 132 11.39 -30.15 -20.38
C ASN A 132 11.33 -29.37 -21.71
N GLU A 133 11.52 -28.06 -21.54
CA GLU A 133 12.21 -27.11 -22.41
C GLU A 133 11.65 -26.80 -23.82
N SER A 134 11.29 -25.53 -24.01
CA SER A 134 12.06 -24.70 -24.95
C SER A 134 12.03 -23.22 -24.58
N SER A 135 13.22 -22.73 -24.32
CA SER A 135 13.66 -21.34 -24.21
C SER A 135 13.53 -20.57 -25.52
N SER A 136 13.30 -19.26 -25.44
CA SER A 136 14.21 -18.32 -26.13
C SER A 136 14.28 -16.99 -25.38
N ALA A 137 15.49 -16.71 -24.91
CA ALA A 137 15.95 -15.38 -24.55
C ALA A 137 16.51 -14.70 -25.80
N SER A 138 16.36 -13.38 -25.91
CA SER A 138 17.37 -12.55 -26.55
C SER A 138 17.50 -11.24 -25.80
N GLN A 139 18.67 -11.08 -25.18
CA GLN A 139 19.16 -9.88 -24.51
C GLN A 139 19.85 -8.96 -25.53
N LYS A 140 19.73 -7.64 -25.32
CA LYS A 140 20.77 -6.58 -25.36
C LYS A 140 20.00 -5.25 -25.36
N GLU A 141 20.26 -4.27 -24.50
CA GLU A 141 21.53 -3.83 -23.94
C GLU A 141 21.43 -3.40 -22.47
N LYS A 142 22.58 -3.57 -21.82
CA LYS A 142 22.93 -3.12 -20.48
C LYS A 142 23.59 -1.75 -20.60
N LEU A 143 23.04 -0.73 -19.93
CA LEU A 143 23.85 0.35 -19.37
C LEU A 143 23.30 0.66 -17.97
N SER A 144 23.90 -0.03 -16.99
CA SER A 144 23.83 0.34 -15.58
C SER A 144 24.92 1.37 -15.33
N MET A 145 24.56 2.59 -14.91
CA MET A 145 25.41 3.44 -14.09
C MET A 145 24.56 4.24 -13.10
N PRO A 146 24.86 4.20 -11.79
CA PRO A 146 24.32 5.12 -10.80
C PRO A 146 25.16 6.40 -10.79
N GLY A 147 24.54 7.58 -10.73
CA GLY A 147 25.23 8.86 -10.50
C GLY A 147 24.84 9.97 -11.49
N PHE A 148 24.54 11.13 -10.93
CA PHE A 148 24.16 12.37 -11.59
C PHE A 148 25.16 12.83 -12.66
N GLU A 149 24.70 13.12 -13.89
CA GLU A 149 25.36 14.01 -14.87
C GLU A 149 24.33 14.44 -15.95
N ILE A 150 23.44 15.38 -15.60
CA ILE A 150 22.68 16.18 -16.59
C ILE A 150 22.85 17.65 -16.22
N ILE A 151 24.06 18.19 -16.42
CA ILE A 151 24.36 19.63 -16.22
C ILE A 151 24.30 20.42 -17.54
N TYR A 152 24.10 19.77 -18.70
CA TYR A 152 24.14 20.48 -19.98
C TYR A 152 22.83 21.15 -20.45
N CYS A 153 21.74 21.08 -19.67
CA CYS A 153 20.51 21.80 -20.03
C CYS A 153 20.45 23.26 -19.53
N ILE A 154 21.38 23.70 -18.67
CA ILE A 154 21.31 25.04 -18.04
C ILE A 154 22.06 26.12 -18.85
N PHE A 155 23.08 25.76 -19.64
CA PHE A 155 23.83 26.74 -20.44
C PHE A 155 23.09 27.25 -21.69
N GLY A 156 22.10 26.51 -22.19
CA GLY A 156 21.29 26.93 -23.33
C GLY A 156 20.38 28.13 -23.05
N LEU A 157 19.93 28.31 -21.80
CA LEU A 157 19.02 29.40 -21.44
C LEU A 157 19.74 30.71 -21.09
N PHE A 158 20.97 30.64 -20.57
CA PHE A 158 21.77 31.85 -20.29
C PHE A 158 22.30 32.52 -21.57
N GLY A 159 22.69 31.74 -22.59
CA GLY A 159 23.15 32.29 -23.86
C GLY A 159 22.07 33.07 -24.61
N MET A 160 20.82 32.58 -24.60
CA MET A 160 19.69 33.25 -25.26
C MET A 160 19.31 34.58 -24.58
N PHE A 161 19.44 34.66 -23.25
CA PHE A 161 19.17 35.89 -22.50
C PHE A 161 20.19 37.00 -22.83
N LEU A 162 21.48 36.66 -22.95
CA LEU A 162 22.52 37.63 -23.30
C LEU A 162 22.45 38.07 -24.76
N TYR A 163 22.09 37.18 -25.69
CA TYR A 163 21.91 37.53 -27.10
C TYR A 163 20.75 38.53 -27.32
N LYS A 164 19.67 38.41 -26.55
CA LYS A 164 18.51 39.31 -26.68
C LYS A 164 18.79 40.72 -26.15
N ARG A 165 19.74 40.89 -25.22
CA ARG A 165 20.10 42.21 -24.64
C ARG A 165 20.99 43.06 -25.54
N ASN A 166 21.78 42.45 -26.43
CA ASN A 166 22.71 43.17 -27.31
C ASN A 166 22.09 43.61 -28.65
N LYS A 167 20.80 43.36 -28.90
CA LYS A 167 20.12 43.71 -30.15
C LYS A 167 19.13 44.87 -30.01
N THR A 168 19.29 45.68 -28.97
CA THR A 168 18.52 46.92 -28.78
C THR A 168 19.50 48.06 -28.59
N GLU A 169 20.12 48.47 -29.70
CA GLU A 169 20.56 49.84 -29.97
C GLU A 169 20.15 50.18 -31.40
#